data_AF-A0A3C0G5E1-F1
#
_entry.id   AF-A0A3C0G5E1-F1
#
_cell.length_a   1.000
_cell.length_b   1.000
_cell.length_c   1.000
_cell.angle_alpha   90.00
_cell.angle_beta   90.00
_cell.angle_gamma   90.00
#
_symmetry.space_group_name_H-M   'P 1'
#
loop_
_entity.id
_entity.type
_entity.pdbx_description
1 polymer ?
#
loop_
_entity_poly.entity_id
_entity_poly.type
_entity_poly.pdbx_seq_one_letter_code
_entity_poly.pdbx_strand_id
1 'polypeptide(L)'
;MMFKNWILVFVFTGALLACKNQNKNTDLTTESENHQFTNELIKETSPYLLQHAHNPVNWKPWSSEAFKKAADENKLVVLSVGYSTCHWCHVMEEESFEDLEVAKLMNEKFV
;
A
#
# COMPACT_ATOMS: atom_id res chain seq x y z
N MET A 1 61.82 1.26 28.73
CA MET A 1 61.33 1.62 27.37
C MET A 1 60.94 0.34 26.61
N MET A 2 59.97 -0.45 27.10
CA MET A 2 59.54 -1.72 26.47
C MET A 2 58.04 -2.06 26.66
N PHE A 3 57.23 -1.12 27.16
CA PHE A 3 55.80 -1.35 27.44
C PHE A 3 54.85 -0.67 26.44
N LYS A 4 55.37 -0.21 25.29
CA LYS A 4 54.58 0.54 24.31
C LYS A 4 54.14 -0.30 23.10
N ASN A 5 54.67 -1.53 22.96
CA ASN A 5 54.36 -2.41 21.82
C ASN A 5 53.29 -3.48 22.10
N TRP A 6 52.83 -3.66 23.34
CA TRP A 6 51.84 -4.71 23.62
C TRP A 6 50.39 -4.25 23.44
N ILE A 7 50.14 -2.93 23.45
CA ILE A 7 48.82 -2.35 23.17
C ILE A 7 48.39 -2.64 21.71
N LEU A 8 49.34 -2.71 20.78
CA LEU A 8 49.05 -3.02 19.36
C LEU A 8 48.73 -4.50 19.10
N VAL A 9 49.18 -5.42 19.96
CA VAL A 9 48.92 -6.87 19.80
C VAL A 9 47.54 -7.24 20.32
N PHE A 10 47.05 -6.59 21.39
CA PHE A 10 45.72 -6.86 21.94
C PHE A 10 44.55 -6.26 21.13
N VAL A 11 44.80 -5.23 20.32
CA VAL A 11 43.79 -4.67 19.41
C VAL A 11 43.56 -5.58 18.19
N PHE A 12 44.57 -6.32 17.75
CA PHE A 12 44.47 -7.17 16.55
C PHE A 12 43.86 -8.56 16.79
N THR A 13 43.86 -9.08 18.02
CA THR A 13 43.24 -10.39 18.35
C THR A 13 41.79 -10.28 18.83
N GLY A 14 41.33 -9.10 19.26
CA GLY A 14 39.94 -8.87 19.68
C GLY A 14 38.94 -8.71 18.53
N ALA A 15 39.40 -8.42 17.32
CA ALA A 15 38.53 -8.13 16.18
C ALA A 15 37.89 -9.37 15.52
N LEU A 16 38.43 -10.57 15.73
CA LEU A 16 37.93 -11.80 15.10
C LEU A 16 36.82 -12.51 15.90
N LEU A 17 36.51 -12.06 17.12
CA LEU A 17 35.43 -12.65 17.95
C LEU A 17 34.20 -11.74 18.11
N ALA A 18 34.23 -10.53 17.55
CA ALA A 18 33.11 -9.58 17.59
C ALA A 18 32.20 -9.63 16.35
N CYS A 19 32.21 -10.73 15.60
CA CYS A 19 31.19 -11.06 14.60
C CYS A 19 30.64 -12.47 14.88
N LYS A 20 30.03 -12.65 16.05
CA LYS A 20 28.99 -13.68 16.21
C LYS A 20 27.64 -12.99 16.23
N ASN A 21 26.79 -13.45 15.33
CA ASN A 21 25.34 -13.31 15.35
C ASN A 21 24.78 -12.00 14.79
N GLN A 22 24.42 -12.01 13.50
CA GLN A 22 23.02 -12.26 13.14
C GLN A 22 22.99 -13.09 11.87
N ASN A 23 22.62 -14.37 12.01
CA ASN A 23 21.98 -15.05 10.89
C ASN A 23 20.60 -14.43 10.75
N LYS A 24 20.53 -13.23 10.16
CA LYS A 24 19.30 -12.78 9.53
C LYS A 24 19.19 -13.64 8.28
N ASN A 25 18.63 -14.83 8.46
CA ASN A 25 17.57 -15.23 7.56
C ASN A 25 16.57 -14.08 7.64
N THR A 26 16.77 -13.06 6.80
CA THR A 26 15.72 -12.13 6.43
C THR A 26 14.79 -13.02 5.64
N ASP A 27 13.96 -13.71 6.41
CA ASP A 27 12.64 -14.12 6.04
C ASP A 27 12.11 -13.00 5.17
N LEU A 28 12.10 -13.23 3.87
CA LEU A 28 11.24 -12.52 2.95
C LEU A 28 9.82 -13.00 3.29
N THR A 29 9.37 -12.76 4.53
CA THR A 29 8.00 -12.37 4.72
C THR A 29 7.91 -11.08 3.94
N THR A 30 7.36 -11.16 2.74
CA THR A 30 6.45 -10.12 2.28
C THR A 30 5.71 -9.67 3.52
N GLU A 31 6.02 -8.48 4.03
CA GLU A 31 5.16 -7.81 4.98
C GLU A 31 3.83 -7.72 4.23
N SER A 32 2.94 -8.65 4.58
CA SER A 32 1.60 -8.72 4.03
C SER A 32 0.92 -7.49 4.59
N GLU A 33 1.04 -6.36 3.90
CA GLU A 33 0.27 -5.16 4.18
C GLU A 33 -1.19 -5.58 4.25
N ASN A 34 -1.71 -5.66 5.47
CA ASN A 34 -3.06 -6.13 5.73
C ASN A 34 -4.01 -4.96 5.52
N HIS A 35 -4.35 -4.70 4.26
CA HIS A 35 -5.30 -3.66 3.92
C HIS A 35 -6.71 -4.08 4.36
N GLN A 36 -7.37 -3.22 5.15
CA GLN A 36 -8.73 -3.48 5.64
C GLN A 36 -9.74 -3.61 4.48
N PHE A 37 -9.51 -2.87 3.40
CA PHE A 37 -10.33 -2.90 2.19
C PHE A 37 -9.46 -3.22 0.98
N THR A 38 -10.02 -3.93 0.02
CA THR A 38 -9.42 -4.14 -1.29
C THR A 38 -10.54 -4.31 -2.30
N ASN A 39 -10.53 -3.48 -3.34
CA ASN A 39 -11.52 -3.49 -4.41
C ASN A 39 -10.90 -4.02 -5.72
N GLU A 40 -11.66 -3.99 -6.81
CA GLU A 40 -11.25 -4.62 -8.07
C GLU A 40 -10.08 -3.90 -8.76
N LEU A 41 -9.79 -2.65 -8.39
CA LEU A 41 -8.69 -1.88 -8.96
C LEU A 41 -7.31 -2.45 -8.64
N ILE A 42 -7.18 -3.35 -7.66
CA ILE A 42 -5.93 -4.08 -7.38
C ILE A 42 -5.39 -4.88 -8.58
N LYS A 43 -6.26 -5.15 -9.58
CA LYS A 43 -5.92 -5.89 -10.80
C LYS A 43 -5.51 -4.97 -11.96
N GLU A 44 -5.61 -3.66 -11.78
CA GLU A 44 -5.25 -2.69 -12.81
C GLU A 44 -3.74 -2.49 -12.90
N THR A 45 -3.28 -1.95 -14.03
CA THR A 45 -1.85 -1.63 -14.24
C THR A 45 -1.53 -0.16 -14.00
N SER A 46 -2.55 0.70 -13.98
CA SER A 46 -2.40 2.14 -13.77
C SER A 46 -2.00 2.42 -12.33
N PRO A 47 -0.87 3.13 -12.07
CA PRO A 47 -0.49 3.53 -10.72
C PRO A 47 -1.56 4.37 -10.02
N TYR A 48 -2.29 5.21 -10.78
CA TYR A 48 -3.39 6.00 -10.24
C TYR A 48 -4.55 5.13 -9.75
N LEU A 49 -4.90 4.08 -10.49
CA LEU A 49 -5.99 3.18 -10.06
C LEU A 49 -5.56 2.29 -8.89
N LEU A 50 -4.30 1.84 -8.88
CA LEU A 50 -3.74 1.04 -7.80
C LEU A 50 -3.68 1.81 -6.47
N GLN A 51 -3.47 3.13 -6.51
CA GLN A 51 -3.53 3.99 -5.32
C GLN A 51 -4.91 3.90 -4.64
N HIS A 52 -5.99 3.81 -5.42
CA HIS A 52 -7.36 3.68 -4.91
C HIS A 52 -7.79 2.24 -4.60
N ALA A 53 -6.93 1.24 -4.80
CA ALA A 53 -7.30 -0.18 -4.69
C ALA A 53 -7.69 -0.60 -3.26
N HIS A 54 -7.25 0.16 -2.27
CA HIS A 54 -7.47 -0.12 -0.85
C HIS A 54 -8.43 0.85 -0.17
N ASN A 55 -9.09 1.71 -0.95
CA ASN A 55 -10.10 2.62 -0.42
C ASN A 55 -11.36 1.84 0.00
N PRO A 56 -12.08 2.31 1.04
CA PRO A 56 -13.34 1.71 1.47
C PRO A 56 -14.46 1.83 0.43
N VAL A 57 -14.38 2.80 -0.49
CA VAL A 57 -15.23 2.81 -1.68
C VAL A 57 -14.91 1.59 -2.55
N ASN A 58 -15.93 0.81 -2.88
CA ASN A 58 -15.79 -0.44 -3.64
C ASN A 58 -15.66 -0.16 -5.15
N TRP A 59 -14.56 0.48 -5.54
CA TRP A 59 -14.32 0.86 -6.92
C TRP A 59 -14.26 -0.33 -7.87
N LYS A 60 -14.74 -0.09 -9.09
CA LYS A 60 -14.68 -1.00 -10.23
C LYS A 60 -13.99 -0.31 -11.39
N PRO A 61 -13.17 -1.01 -12.18
CA PRO A 61 -12.66 -0.44 -13.42
C PRO A 61 -13.81 -0.25 -14.43
N TRP A 62 -13.61 0.67 -15.36
CA TRP A 62 -14.56 0.90 -16.45
C TRP A 62 -14.75 -0.39 -17.27
N SER A 63 -15.95 -0.97 -17.18
CA SER A 63 -16.23 -2.30 -17.73
C SER A 63 -17.72 -2.48 -18.00
N SER A 64 -18.05 -3.36 -18.94
CA SER A 64 -19.45 -3.71 -19.24
C SER A 64 -20.14 -4.36 -18.04
N GLU A 65 -19.37 -5.06 -17.21
CA GLU A 65 -19.75 -5.76 -16.01
C GLU A 65 -20.19 -4.79 -14.90
N ALA A 66 -19.49 -3.65 -14.76
CA ALA A 66 -19.89 -2.58 -13.84
C ALA A 66 -21.26 -2.00 -14.23
N PHE A 67 -21.48 -1.69 -15.51
CA PHE A 67 -22.77 -1.20 -16.01
C PHE A 67 -23.88 -2.25 -15.86
N LYS A 68 -23.58 -3.52 -16.13
CA LYS A 68 -24.54 -4.60 -15.93
C LYS A 68 -24.96 -4.70 -14.46
N LYS A 69 -24.00 -4.65 -13.53
CA LYS A 69 -24.29 -4.65 -12.09
C LYS A 69 -25.17 -3.46 -11.69
N ALA A 70 -24.87 -2.26 -12.18
CA ALA A 70 -25.68 -1.06 -11.91
C ALA A 70 -27.13 -1.25 -12.38
N ALA A 71 -27.32 -1.79 -13.58
CA ALA A 71 -28.65 -2.09 -14.13
C ALA A 71 -29.38 -3.19 -13.33
N ASP A 72 -28.69 -4.29 -13.00
CA ASP A 72 -29.26 -5.41 -12.24
C ASP A 72 -29.69 -4.98 -10.82
N GLU A 73 -28.91 -4.08 -10.19
CA GLU A 73 -29.19 -3.55 -8.84
C GLU A 73 -30.08 -2.31 -8.84
N ASN A 74 -30.47 -1.80 -10.02
CA ASN A 74 -31.19 -0.55 -10.19
C ASN A 74 -30.53 0.64 -9.44
N LYS A 75 -29.20 0.75 -9.59
CA LYS A 75 -28.36 1.82 -9.03
C LYS A 75 -27.79 2.71 -10.12
N LEU A 76 -27.51 3.96 -9.78
CA LEU A 76 -26.78 4.87 -10.66
C LEU A 76 -25.28 4.54 -10.65
N VAL A 77 -24.59 4.87 -11.76
CA VAL A 77 -23.13 4.79 -11.83
C VAL A 77 -22.52 6.13 -11.44
N VAL A 78 -21.57 6.13 -10.51
CA VAL A 78 -20.76 7.30 -10.20
C VAL A 78 -19.41 7.15 -10.88
N LEU A 79 -19.21 7.90 -11.96
CA LEU A 79 -17.94 7.91 -12.69
C LEU A 79 -16.99 8.95 -12.10
N SER A 80 -15.90 8.48 -11.50
CA SER A 80 -14.76 9.31 -11.09
C SER A 80 -13.63 9.19 -12.12
N VAL A 81 -13.08 10.32 -12.57
CA VAL A 81 -11.99 10.38 -13.55
C VAL A 81 -10.89 11.26 -13.01
N GLY A 82 -9.65 10.77 -13.03
CA GLY A 82 -8.49 11.51 -12.58
C GLY A 82 -7.18 10.95 -13.13
N TYR A 83 -6.07 11.47 -12.62
CA TYR A 83 -4.71 11.10 -13.01
C TYR A 83 -3.72 11.38 -11.87
N SER A 84 -2.56 10.72 -11.89
CA SER A 84 -1.62 10.69 -10.74
C SER A 84 -1.04 12.04 -10.32
N THR A 85 -1.04 13.05 -11.18
CA THR A 85 -0.52 14.40 -10.87
C THR A 85 -1.63 15.44 -10.72
N CYS A 86 -2.87 15.00 -10.52
CA CYS A 86 -4.03 15.84 -10.26
C CYS A 86 -4.12 16.20 -8.78
N HIS A 87 -3.87 17.45 -8.42
CA HIS A 87 -3.94 17.89 -7.03
C HIS A 87 -5.32 17.63 -6.37
N TRP A 88 -6.41 18.03 -7.05
CA TRP A 88 -7.76 17.89 -6.50
C TRP A 88 -8.27 16.45 -6.45
N CYS A 89 -7.69 15.56 -7.25
CA CYS A 89 -8.03 14.14 -7.20
C CYS A 89 -7.53 13.51 -5.90
N HIS A 90 -6.32 13.89 -5.47
CA HIS A 90 -5.75 13.46 -4.18
C HIS A 90 -6.50 14.06 -2.99
N VAL A 91 -6.86 15.35 -3.06
CA VAL A 91 -7.67 15.98 -2.01
C VAL A 91 -9.04 15.30 -1.88
N MET A 92 -9.70 15.00 -3.00
CA MET A 92 -10.99 14.28 -2.97
C MET A 92 -10.85 12.83 -2.47
N GLU A 93 -9.73 12.17 -2.75
CA GLU A 93 -9.45 10.86 -2.16
C GLU A 93 -9.35 10.94 -0.64
N GLU A 94 -8.45 11.78 -0.13
CA GLU A 94 -8.16 11.92 1.30
C GLU A 94 -9.40 12.35 2.09
N GLU A 95 -10.16 13.32 1.56
CA GLU A 95 -11.30 13.90 2.28
C GLU A 95 -12.61 13.13 2.07
N SER A 96 -12.72 12.25 1.07
CA SER A 96 -14.00 11.60 0.73
C SER A 96 -13.91 10.11 0.42
N PHE A 97 -12.96 9.67 -0.41
CA PHE A 97 -12.92 8.27 -0.82
C PHE A 97 -12.32 7.34 0.23
N GLU A 98 -11.55 7.88 1.18
CA GLU A 98 -11.04 7.17 2.36
C GLU A 98 -11.97 7.26 3.58
N ASP A 99 -12.95 8.17 3.57
CA ASP A 99 -13.91 8.31 4.66
C ASP A 99 -14.93 7.15 4.68
N LEU A 100 -15.10 6.52 5.84
CA LEU A 100 -15.95 5.33 5.99
C LEU A 100 -17.44 5.63 5.85
N GLU A 101 -17.90 6.82 6.25
CA GLU A 101 -19.31 7.21 6.17
C GLU A 101 -19.70 7.52 4.72
N VAL A 102 -18.86 8.29 4.02
CA VAL A 102 -19.00 8.57 2.60
C VAL A 102 -18.93 7.28 1.78
N ALA A 103 -17.94 6.43 2.04
CA ALA A 103 -17.79 5.16 1.33
C ALA A 103 -18.99 4.23 1.53
N LYS A 104 -19.52 4.16 2.75
CA LYS A 104 -20.74 3.39 3.03
C LYS A 104 -21.92 3.92 2.20
N LEU A 105 -22.14 5.23 2.19
CA LEU A 105 -23.20 5.84 1.39
C LEU A 105 -23.00 5.55 -0.11
N MET A 106 -21.78 5.68 -0.61
CA MET A 106 -21.47 5.43 -2.01
C MET A 106 -21.74 3.97 -2.39
N ASN A 107 -21.25 3.02 -1.61
CA ASN A 107 -21.42 1.59 -1.85
C ASN A 107 -22.91 1.15 -1.76
N GLU A 108 -23.69 1.81 -0.90
CA GLU A 108 -25.13 1.54 -0.78
C GLU A 108 -25.94 2.09 -1.96
N LYS A 109 -25.57 3.25 -2.52
CA LYS A 109 -26.39 3.99 -3.49
C LYS A 109 -25.92 3.87 -4.94
N PHE A 110 -24.66 3.57 -5.15
CA PHE A 110 -24.02 3.61 -6.46
C PHE A 110 -23.28 2.32 -6.79
N VAL A 111 -22.93 2.20 -8.07
CA VAL A 111 -21.93 1.27 -8.59
C VAL A 111 -20.80 2.07 -9.21
#